data_AF-A0A1I2SWU1-F1
#
_entry.id   AF-A0A1I2SWU1-F1
#
_cell.length_a   1.000
_cell.length_b   1.000
_cell.length_c   1.000
_cell.angle_alpha   90.00
_cell.angle_beta   90.00
_cell.angle_gamma   90.00
#
_symmetry.space_group_name_H-M   'P 1'
#
loop_
_entity.id
_entity.type
_entity.pdbx_description
1 polymer ?
#
loop_
_entity_poly.entity_id
_entity_poly.type
_entity_poly.pdbx_seq_one_letter_code
_entity_poly.pdbx_strand_id
1 'polypeptide(L)'
;MVPDSVDIPALSADLAEDGVAVNSQFIDGDYEQLLIDAVRGHDMGVAVVDVQPRLLPDLRDMAEDLHRESGVDTVLVNAPYEGVAIVSGSLSRAEIESLEYRLGPQPPLEQVQGIITDPGLDFPWGAAGVAAVVGVLIAGVVSFVCQGMRPYNNP
;
A
#
# COMPACT_ATOMS: atom_id res chain seq x y z
N MET A 1 -14.07 -6.80 9.91
CA MET A 1 -14.13 -7.95 10.85
C MET A 1 -13.48 -9.13 10.18
N VAL A 2 -12.48 -9.76 10.81
CA VAL A 2 -11.76 -10.91 10.24
C VAL A 2 -12.69 -12.15 10.15
N PRO A 3 -12.71 -12.90 9.04
CA PRO A 3 -13.48 -14.13 8.93
C PRO A 3 -12.97 -15.24 9.88
N ASP A 4 -13.88 -16.01 10.48
CA ASP A 4 -13.54 -17.12 11.40
C ASP A 4 -12.68 -18.23 10.77
N SER A 5 -12.60 -18.28 9.44
CA SER A 5 -11.81 -19.25 8.69
C SER A 5 -10.31 -18.96 8.67
N VAL A 6 -9.88 -17.79 9.19
CA VAL A 6 -8.49 -17.34 9.15
C VAL A 6 -7.89 -17.29 10.55
N ASP A 7 -6.82 -18.05 10.77
CA ASP A 7 -6.03 -18.04 12.01
C ASP A 7 -4.94 -16.97 11.92
N ILE A 8 -5.25 -15.74 12.35
CA ILE A 8 -4.32 -14.61 12.31
C ILE A 8 -3.02 -14.88 13.12
N PRO A 9 -3.07 -15.47 14.33
CA PRO A 9 -1.86 -15.88 15.03
C PRO A 9 -0.96 -16.84 14.25
N ALA A 10 -1.53 -17.80 13.52
CA ALA A 10 -0.75 -18.70 12.68
C ALA A 10 -0.13 -17.94 11.50
N LEU A 11 -0.92 -17.16 10.76
CA LEU A 11 -0.43 -16.41 9.60
C LEU A 11 0.61 -15.35 9.97
N SER A 12 0.46 -14.71 11.13
CA SER A 12 1.44 -13.73 11.61
C SER A 12 2.76 -14.40 12.01
N ALA A 13 2.73 -15.63 12.53
CA ALA A 13 3.92 -16.41 12.80
C ALA A 13 4.65 -16.79 11.51
N ASP A 14 3.91 -17.27 10.49
CA ASP A 14 4.47 -17.59 9.17
C ASP A 14 5.10 -16.34 8.52
N LEU A 15 4.38 -15.22 8.52
CA LEU A 15 4.90 -13.92 8.04
C LEU A 15 6.17 -13.49 8.77
N ALA A 16 6.28 -13.74 10.07
CA ALA A 16 7.46 -13.39 10.85
C ALA A 16 8.66 -14.33 10.58
N GLU A 17 8.42 -15.55 10.12
CA GLU A 17 9.46 -16.54 9.83
C GLU A 17 10.12 -16.30 8.48
N ASP A 18 9.34 -16.17 7.40
CA ASP A 18 9.86 -16.07 6.04
C ASP A 18 9.22 -14.97 5.16
N GLY A 19 8.28 -14.20 5.72
CA GLY A 19 7.60 -13.11 5.02
C GLY A 19 6.42 -13.57 4.17
N VAL A 20 6.05 -14.86 4.18
CA VAL A 20 4.94 -15.39 3.40
C VAL A 20 4.01 -16.21 4.29
N ALA A 21 2.70 -16.02 4.11
CA ALA A 21 1.72 -16.85 4.77
C ALA A 21 0.65 -17.28 3.77
N VAL A 22 0.41 -18.58 3.64
CA VAL A 22 -0.51 -19.13 2.65
C VAL A 22 -1.68 -19.84 3.34
N ASN A 23 -2.85 -19.21 3.28
CA ASN A 23 -4.14 -19.80 3.63
C ASN A 23 -4.99 -19.98 2.37
N SER A 24 -4.42 -20.60 1.33
CA SER A 24 -5.10 -20.77 0.05
C SER A 24 -4.76 -22.12 -0.57
N GLN A 25 -5.78 -22.82 -1.04
CA GLN A 25 -5.63 -24.07 -1.79
C GLN A 25 -5.10 -23.85 -3.23
N PHE A 26 -5.05 -22.59 -3.68
CA PHE A 26 -4.63 -22.23 -5.04
C PHE A 26 -3.12 -21.99 -5.16
N ILE A 27 -2.40 -21.99 -4.04
CA ILE A 27 -0.96 -21.80 -3.98
C ILE A 27 -0.34 -23.13 -3.56
N ASP A 28 0.56 -23.66 -4.38
CA ASP A 28 1.36 -24.82 -4.04
C ASP A 28 2.71 -24.40 -3.44
N GLY A 29 3.48 -25.37 -2.93
CA GLY A 29 4.75 -25.10 -2.27
C GLY A 29 5.82 -24.53 -3.21
N ASP A 30 5.77 -24.84 -4.51
CA ASP A 30 6.72 -24.27 -5.48
C ASP A 30 6.43 -22.78 -5.69
N TYR A 31 5.15 -22.41 -5.78
CA TYR A 31 4.74 -21.01 -5.90
C TYR A 31 4.97 -20.23 -4.59
N GLU A 32 4.70 -20.84 -3.44
CA GLU A 32 5.03 -20.27 -2.13
C GLU A 32 6.52 -19.96 -2.02
N GLN A 33 7.39 -20.86 -2.48
CA GLN A 33 8.83 -20.62 -2.50
C GLN A 33 9.22 -19.42 -3.38
N LEU A 34 8.52 -19.20 -4.51
CA LEU A 34 8.73 -18.01 -5.35
C LEU A 34 8.33 -16.72 -4.63
N LEU A 35 7.25 -16.75 -3.83
CA LEU A 35 6.86 -15.60 -3.01
C LEU A 35 7.92 -15.32 -1.93
N ILE A 36 8.41 -16.35 -1.26
CA ILE A 36 9.45 -16.22 -0.23
C ILE A 36 10.70 -15.59 -0.83
N ASP A 37 11.13 -16.10 -1.99
CA ASP A 37 12.29 -15.56 -2.68
C ASP A 37 12.07 -14.12 -3.17
N ALA A 38 10.84 -13.74 -3.51
CA ALA A 38 10.49 -12.39 -3.94
C ALA A 38 10.50 -11.36 -2.80
N VAL A 39 10.01 -11.72 -1.61
CA VAL A 39 9.99 -10.81 -0.44
C VAL A 39 11.30 -10.80 0.33
N ARG A 40 12.17 -11.80 0.13
CA ARG A 40 13.43 -11.93 0.86
C ARG A 40 14.31 -10.68 0.69
N GLY A 41 14.68 -10.08 1.83
CA GLY A 41 15.56 -8.91 1.87
C GLY A 41 14.81 -7.58 1.67
N HIS A 42 13.48 -7.62 1.59
CA HIS A 42 12.61 -6.45 1.65
C HIS A 42 11.86 -6.45 2.98
N ASP A 43 11.61 -5.28 3.55
CA ASP A 43 10.84 -5.13 4.80
C ASP A 43 9.32 -5.26 4.52
N MET A 44 8.93 -6.33 3.83
CA MET A 44 7.57 -6.62 3.44
C MET A 44 7.23 -8.09 3.54
N GLY A 45 5.94 -8.40 3.65
CA GLY A 45 5.42 -9.75 3.64
C GLY A 45 4.09 -9.85 2.91
N VAL A 46 3.74 -11.05 2.48
CA VAL A 46 2.52 -11.35 1.72
C VAL A 46 1.74 -12.48 2.36
N ALA A 47 0.48 -12.22 2.71
CA ALA A 47 -0.48 -13.22 3.12
C ALA A 47 -1.46 -13.51 1.97
N VAL A 48 -1.50 -14.74 1.48
CA VAL A 48 -2.46 -15.18 0.46
C VAL A 48 -3.59 -15.94 1.13
N VAL A 49 -4.79 -15.37 1.12
CA VAL A 49 -5.94 -15.86 1.87
C VAL A 49 -7.10 -16.24 0.94
N ASP A 50 -7.61 -17.46 1.03
CA ASP A 50 -8.80 -17.92 0.30
C ASP A 50 -10.06 -17.55 1.08
N VAL A 51 -10.36 -16.25 1.13
CA VAL A 51 -11.57 -15.71 1.75
C VAL A 51 -12.40 -14.91 0.75
N GLN A 52 -13.72 -14.98 0.90
CA GLN A 52 -14.66 -14.05 0.27
C GLN A 52 -15.02 -12.96 1.29
N PRO A 53 -14.31 -11.82 1.31
CA PRO A 53 -14.62 -10.73 2.21
C PRO A 53 -16.01 -10.17 1.85
N ARG A 54 -16.77 -9.75 2.86
CA ARG A 54 -18.08 -9.13 2.59
C ARG A 54 -17.91 -7.71 2.06
N LEU A 55 -16.85 -7.04 2.51
CA LEU A 55 -16.46 -5.69 2.12
C LEU A 55 -14.92 -5.61 2.06
N LEU A 56 -14.37 -4.81 1.14
CA LEU A 56 -12.92 -4.57 1.06
C LEU A 56 -12.26 -4.15 2.41
N PRO A 57 -12.90 -3.33 3.27
CA PRO A 57 -12.41 -3.07 4.63
C PRO A 57 -12.09 -4.31 5.47
N ASP A 58 -12.74 -5.45 5.26
CA ASP A 58 -12.42 -6.68 6.01
C ASP A 58 -11.01 -7.18 5.71
N LEU A 59 -10.53 -7.05 4.46
CA LEU A 59 -9.15 -7.37 4.10
C LEU A 59 -8.16 -6.39 4.74
N ARG A 60 -8.56 -5.13 4.89
CA ARG A 60 -7.72 -4.12 5.54
C ARG A 60 -7.58 -4.36 7.04
N ASP A 61 -8.67 -4.74 7.71
CA ASP A 61 -8.62 -5.16 9.12
C ASP A 61 -7.65 -6.33 9.31
N MET A 62 -7.69 -7.32 8.40
CA MET A 62 -6.75 -8.45 8.40
C MET A 62 -5.30 -8.00 8.22
N ALA A 63 -5.05 -7.12 7.25
CA ALA A 63 -3.71 -6.58 7.01
C ALA A 63 -3.20 -5.77 8.22
N GLU A 64 -4.08 -5.01 8.89
CA GLU A 64 -3.75 -4.27 10.11
C GLU A 64 -3.41 -5.21 11.27
N ASP A 65 -4.14 -6.31 11.42
CA ASP A 65 -3.89 -7.30 12.47
C ASP A 65 -2.59 -8.07 12.22
N LEU A 66 -2.37 -8.53 10.98
CA LEU A 66 -1.13 -9.20 10.58
C LEU A 66 0.08 -8.28 10.72
N HIS A 67 0.00 -7.03 10.30
CA HIS A 67 1.08 -6.04 10.47
C HIS A 67 1.45 -5.85 11.95
N ARG A 68 0.44 -5.76 12.82
CA ARG A 68 0.64 -5.56 14.26
C ARG A 68 1.24 -6.77 14.97
N GLU A 69 0.85 -7.97 14.57
CA GLU A 69 1.26 -9.22 15.23
C GLU A 69 2.57 -9.81 14.68
N SER A 70 2.80 -9.73 13.36
CA SER A 70 4.02 -10.27 12.73
C SER A 70 5.25 -9.39 12.92
N GLY A 71 5.05 -8.07 13.11
CA GLY A 71 6.15 -7.10 13.18
C GLY A 71 6.78 -6.76 11.82
N VAL A 72 6.22 -7.26 10.72
CA VAL A 72 6.63 -6.91 9.35
C VAL A 72 6.16 -5.50 9.01
N ASP A 73 7.04 -4.64 8.47
CA ASP A 73 6.73 -3.23 8.22
C ASP A 73 5.62 -3.04 7.18
N THR A 74 5.67 -3.76 6.06
CA THR A 74 4.65 -3.70 5.01
C THR A 74 3.99 -5.05 4.79
N VAL A 75 2.70 -5.17 5.07
CA VAL A 75 1.92 -6.40 4.88
C VAL A 75 0.95 -6.23 3.73
N LEU A 76 1.04 -7.13 2.75
CA LEU A 76 0.09 -7.28 1.66
C LEU A 76 -0.81 -8.49 1.92
N VAL A 77 -2.11 -8.29 1.94
CA VAL A 77 -3.10 -9.37 1.97
C VAL A 77 -3.70 -9.52 0.59
N ASN A 78 -3.40 -10.64 -0.07
CA ASN A 78 -3.98 -11.03 -1.35
C ASN A 78 -5.15 -11.98 -1.10
N ALA A 79 -6.35 -11.57 -1.51
CA ALA A 79 -7.49 -12.46 -1.61
C ALA A 79 -7.74 -12.74 -3.09
N PRO A 80 -7.39 -13.95 -3.60
CA PRO A 80 -7.59 -14.30 -4.98
C PRO A 80 -9.03 -13.96 -5.42
N TYR A 81 -9.16 -13.31 -6.58
CA TYR A 81 -10.43 -12.85 -7.17
C TYR A 81 -11.11 -11.64 -6.52
N GLU A 82 -10.81 -11.32 -5.26
CA GLU A 82 -11.53 -10.29 -4.48
C GLU A 82 -10.73 -8.99 -4.39
N GLY A 83 -9.39 -9.07 -4.34
CA GLY A 83 -8.51 -7.91 -4.42
C GLY A 83 -7.30 -8.00 -3.50
N VAL A 84 -6.80 -6.82 -3.14
CA VAL A 84 -5.60 -6.65 -2.32
C VAL A 84 -5.85 -5.58 -1.27
N ALA A 85 -5.30 -5.78 -0.08
CA ALA A 85 -5.20 -4.76 0.95
C ALA A 85 -3.75 -4.63 1.41
N ILE A 86 -3.29 -3.40 1.59
CA ILE A 86 -1.91 -3.11 1.98
C ILE A 86 -1.91 -2.26 3.24
N VAL A 87 -1.11 -2.66 4.22
CA VAL A 87 -0.83 -1.88 5.43
C VAL A 87 0.68 -1.75 5.57
N SER A 88 1.15 -0.54 5.85
CA SER A 88 2.57 -0.26 6.01
C SER A 88 2.81 0.77 7.10
N GLY A 89 3.89 0.60 7.86
CA GLY A 89 4.39 1.59 8.81
C GLY A 89 5.21 2.71 8.15
N SER A 90 5.78 2.46 6.97
CA SER A 90 6.68 3.36 6.26
C SER A 90 6.04 4.09 5.07
N LEU A 91 5.05 3.49 4.41
CA LEU A 91 4.37 4.11 3.27
C LEU A 91 3.31 5.13 3.72
N SER A 92 3.20 6.22 2.96
CA SER A 92 2.12 7.18 3.14
C SER A 92 0.78 6.63 2.65
N ARG A 93 -0.30 7.20 3.16
CA ARG A 93 -1.66 6.85 2.73
C ARG A 93 -1.87 6.97 1.22
N ALA A 94 -1.27 7.98 0.58
CA ALA A 94 -1.40 8.19 -0.86
C ALA A 94 -0.64 7.13 -1.67
N GLU A 95 0.51 6.67 -1.18
CA GLU A 95 1.27 5.58 -1.80
C GLU A 95 0.51 4.26 -1.70
N ILE A 96 -0.06 3.95 -0.53
CA ILE A 96 -0.90 2.76 -0.32
C ILE A 96 -2.11 2.78 -1.27
N GLU A 97 -2.88 3.86 -1.30
CA GLU A 97 -4.05 3.98 -2.19
C GLU A 97 -3.66 3.87 -3.67
N SER A 98 -2.50 4.41 -4.06
CA SER A 98 -1.96 4.29 -5.42
C SER A 98 -1.56 2.84 -5.77
N LEU A 99 -0.90 2.14 -4.84
CA LEU A 99 -0.53 0.73 -5.00
C LEU A 99 -1.78 -0.14 -5.13
N GLU A 100 -2.72 -0.05 -4.19
CA GLU A 100 -3.96 -0.83 -4.22
C GLU A 100 -4.75 -0.60 -5.52
N TYR A 101 -4.81 0.65 -5.99
CA TYR A 101 -5.47 1.00 -7.25
C TYR A 101 -4.78 0.37 -8.46
N ARG A 102 -3.45 0.36 -8.50
CA ARG A 102 -2.66 -0.17 -9.64
C ARG A 102 -2.59 -1.68 -9.67
N LEU A 103 -2.47 -2.31 -8.51
CA LEU A 103 -2.27 -3.74 -8.39
C LEU A 103 -3.56 -4.50 -8.71
N GLY A 104 -4.72 -4.02 -8.26
CA GLY A 104 -6.00 -4.68 -8.57
C GLY A 104 -6.01 -6.19 -8.28
N PRO A 105 -6.94 -6.97 -8.87
CA PRO A 105 -6.96 -8.43 -8.75
C PRO A 105 -5.90 -9.05 -9.68
N GLN A 106 -4.72 -9.34 -9.14
CA GLN A 106 -3.59 -9.98 -9.82
C GLN A 106 -3.05 -11.14 -8.96
N PRO A 107 -2.32 -12.11 -9.57
CA PRO A 107 -1.55 -13.09 -8.83
C PRO A 107 -0.62 -12.44 -7.79
N PRO A 108 -0.46 -13.04 -6.60
CA PRO A 108 0.29 -12.41 -5.50
C PRO A 108 1.75 -12.11 -5.87
N LEU A 109 2.40 -12.94 -6.70
CA LEU A 109 3.78 -12.70 -7.12
C LEU A 109 3.91 -11.42 -7.96
N GLU A 110 2.95 -11.16 -8.84
CA GLU A 110 2.93 -9.94 -9.68
C GLU A 110 2.69 -8.70 -8.82
N GLN A 111 1.87 -8.83 -7.76
CA GLN A 111 1.63 -7.74 -6.81
C GLN A 111 2.86 -7.41 -5.99
N VAL A 112 3.55 -8.42 -5.46
CA VAL A 112 4.81 -8.25 -4.72
C VAL A 112 5.87 -7.58 -5.61
N GLN A 113 6.07 -8.08 -6.82
CA GLN A 113 7.00 -7.47 -7.79
C GLN A 113 6.60 -6.03 -8.15
N GLY A 114 5.30 -5.77 -8.29
CA GLY A 114 4.76 -4.45 -8.60
C GLY A 114 5.00 -3.41 -7.52
N ILE A 115 5.13 -3.82 -6.25
CA ILE A 115 5.52 -2.95 -5.12
C ILE A 115 7.04 -2.74 -5.13
N ILE A 116 7.80 -3.82 -5.18
CA ILE A 116 9.28 -3.77 -5.08
C ILE A 116 9.90 -2.94 -6.21
N THR A 117 9.31 -3.01 -7.41
CA THR A 117 9.81 -2.31 -8.59
C THR A 117 9.13 -0.97 -8.83
N ASP A 118 8.28 -0.49 -7.91
CA ASP A 118 7.51 0.73 -8.13
C ASP A 118 8.39 1.98 -8.08
N PRO A 119 8.63 2.68 -9.22
CA PRO A 119 9.39 3.92 -9.22
C PRO A 119 8.66 5.06 -8.48
N GLY A 120 7.37 4.93 -8.23
CA GLY A 120 6.55 5.90 -7.50
C GLY A 120 6.84 5.96 -6.01
N LEU A 121 7.36 4.87 -5.41
CA LEU A 121 7.76 4.82 -4.00
C LEU A 121 9.07 5.57 -3.73
N ASP A 122 9.95 5.64 -4.73
CA ASP A 122 11.17 6.46 -4.67
C ASP A 122 10.92 7.95 -4.95
N PHE A 123 9.73 8.31 -5.42
CA PHE A 123 9.42 9.68 -5.80
C PHE A 123 9.15 10.55 -4.56
N PRO A 124 9.84 11.70 -4.40
CA PRO A 124 9.74 12.51 -3.18
C PRO A 124 8.47 13.36 -3.15
N TRP A 125 7.30 12.72 -2.96
CA TRP A 125 5.98 13.38 -2.91
C TRP A 125 5.91 14.52 -1.89
N GLY A 126 6.62 14.39 -0.76
CA GLY A 126 6.73 15.47 0.22
C GLY A 126 7.36 16.74 -0.35
N ALA A 127 8.44 16.61 -1.12
CA ALA A 127 9.09 17.74 -1.78
C ALA A 127 8.20 18.33 -2.89
N ALA A 128 7.53 17.48 -3.67
CA ALA A 128 6.58 17.92 -4.70
C ALA A 128 5.39 18.70 -4.09
N GLY A 129 4.85 18.21 -2.97
CA GLY A 129 3.78 18.89 -2.22
C GLY A 129 4.22 20.26 -1.69
N VAL A 130 5.41 20.35 -1.08
CA VAL A 130 5.98 21.63 -0.61
C VAL A 130 6.18 22.59 -1.78
N ALA A 131 6.73 22.13 -2.90
CA ALA A 131 6.93 22.94 -4.08
C ALA A 131 5.60 23.49 -4.65
N ALA A 132 4.54 22.67 -4.66
CA ALA A 132 3.22 23.10 -5.09
C ALA A 132 2.64 24.21 -4.18
N VAL A 133 2.76 24.07 -2.86
CA VAL A 133 2.33 25.09 -1.89
C VAL A 133 3.12 26.40 -2.08
N VAL A 134 4.44 26.32 -2.24
CA VAL A 134 5.30 27.49 -2.50
C VAL A 134 4.89 28.17 -3.81
N GLY A 135 4.61 27.41 -4.87
CA GLY A 135 4.14 27.94 -6.14
C GLY A 135 2.83 28.73 -6.01
N VAL A 136 1.87 28.21 -5.25
CA VAL A 136 0.60 28.91 -4.98
C VAL A 136 0.83 30.20 -4.18
N LEU A 137 1.71 30.17 -3.17
CA LEU A 137 2.05 31.37 -2.39
C LEU A 137 2.69 32.45 -3.26
N ILE A 138 3.63 32.08 -4.12
CA ILE A 138 4.28 33.01 -5.06
C ILE A 138 3.24 33.61 -6.01
N ALA A 139 2.39 32.79 -6.62
CA ALA A 139 1.32 33.26 -7.51
C ALA A 139 0.34 34.21 -6.79
N GLY A 140 0.03 33.92 -5.52
CA GLY A 140 -0.78 34.79 -4.67
C GLY A 140 -0.12 36.14 -4.40
N VAL A 141 1.17 36.15 -4.03
CA VAL A 141 1.94 37.38 -3.80
C VAL A 141 2.02 38.23 -5.07
N VAL A 142 2.32 37.61 -6.22
CA VAL A 142 2.36 38.32 -7.51
C VAL A 142 0.99 38.92 -7.83
N SER A 143 -0.09 38.15 -7.64
CA SER A 143 -1.46 38.64 -7.89
C SER A 143 -1.82 39.81 -6.98
N PHE A 144 -1.45 39.76 -5.69
CA PHE A 144 -1.67 40.83 -4.73
C PHE A 144 -0.91 42.12 -5.12
N VAL A 145 0.37 41.99 -5.50
CA VAL A 145 1.19 43.12 -5.96
C VAL A 145 0.61 43.72 -7.25
N CYS A 146 0.25 42.90 -8.23
CA CYS A 146 -0.34 43.36 -9.48
C CYS A 146 -1.70 44.04 -9.30
N GLN A 147 -2.53 43.62 -8.34
CA GLN A 147 -3.78 44.31 -7.99
C GLN A 147 -3.52 45.64 -7.29
N GLY A 148 -2.54 45.70 -6.37
CA GLY A 148 -2.14 46.94 -5.70
C GLY A 148 -1.54 48.00 -6.64
N MET A 149 -0.99 47.58 -7.79
CA MET A 149 -0.45 48.46 -8.82
C MET A 149 -1.46 48.91 -9.88
N ARG A 150 -2.71 48.41 -9.86
CA ARG A 150 -3.75 48.92 -10.78
C ARG A 150 -4.06 50.38 -10.40
N PRO A 151 -3.78 51.36 -11.27
CA PRO A 151 -4.12 52.73 -10.97
C PRO A 151 -5.63 52.84 -10.79
N TYR A 152 -6.06 53.58 -9.75
CA TYR A 152 -7.42 54.08 -9.61
C TYR A 152 -7.71 55.01 -10.80
N ASN A 153 -8.06 54.45 -11.96
CA ASN A 153 -8.81 55.19 -12.98
C ASN A 153 -10.24 55.30 -12.47
N ASN A 154 -10.46 56.32 -11.63
CA ASN A 154 -11.78 56.90 -11.40
C ASN A 154 -12.15 57.71 -12.67
N PRO A 155 -13.44 57.77 -13.07
CA PRO A 155 -13.90 57.96 -14.45
C PRO A 155 -13.58 59.33 -15.07
#